data_AF-A0A172TYV1-F1
#
_entry.id   AF-A0A172TYV1-F1
#
_cell.length_a   1.000
_cell.length_b   1.000
_cell.length_c   1.000
_cell.angle_alpha   90.00
_cell.angle_beta   90.00
_cell.angle_gamma   90.00
#
_symmetry.space_group_name_H-M   'P 1'
#
loop_
_entity.id
_entity.type
_entity.pdbx_description
1 polymer ?
#
loop_
_entity_poly.entity_id
_entity_poly.type
_entity_poly.pdbx_seq_one_letter_code
_entity_poly.pdbx_strand_id
1 'polypeptide(L)'
;MDQHSHHTAAEITFHHEPAADTRRIWRTFWLLLGITVIELAMGLSMYLFTMPSWMHLFLKGVIVILSLAKAFYIVGIFMHLGDEIRNMIMTIVVPLLLFVWFIGAFLWDGNAFRSRRNTYDQYYKERTMEKPAPGEKQHHPLD
;
A
#
# COMPACT_ATOMS: atom_id res chain seq x y z
N MET A 1 31.61 16.59 -68.29
CA MET A 1 31.16 17.69 -67.42
C MET A 1 30.16 17.09 -66.46
N ASP A 2 30.69 16.65 -65.32
CA ASP A 2 29.99 15.92 -64.28
C ASP A 2 29.17 16.89 -63.44
N GLN A 3 27.85 16.68 -63.39
CA GLN A 3 26.97 17.45 -62.52
C GLN A 3 26.71 16.64 -61.25
N HIS A 4 27.65 16.75 -60.30
CA HIS A 4 27.45 16.30 -58.92
C HIS A 4 26.29 17.08 -58.31
N SER A 5 25.14 16.41 -58.19
CA SER A 5 23.99 16.90 -57.45
C SER A 5 24.32 16.80 -55.96
N HIS A 6 24.68 17.94 -55.36
CA HIS A 6 24.82 18.05 -53.91
C HIS A 6 23.43 17.89 -53.28
N HIS A 7 23.09 16.66 -52.91
CA HIS A 7 22.03 16.38 -51.96
C HIS A 7 22.49 16.90 -50.60
N THR A 8 22.29 18.20 -50.36
CA THR A 8 22.37 18.77 -49.02
C THR A 8 21.28 18.09 -48.21
N ALA A 9 21.68 17.12 -47.38
CA ALA A 9 20.83 16.57 -46.35
C ALA A 9 20.44 17.74 -45.43
N ALA A 10 19.27 18.31 -45.68
CA ALA A 10 18.61 19.17 -44.72
C ALA A 10 18.42 18.32 -43.47
N GLU A 11 19.27 18.54 -42.47
CA GLU A 11 19.10 17.96 -41.14
C GLU A 11 17.73 18.41 -40.67
N ILE A 12 16.75 17.50 -40.71
CA ILE A 12 15.43 17.70 -40.12
C ILE A 12 15.67 17.68 -38.61
N THR A 13 16.05 18.83 -38.07
CA THR A 13 16.05 19.09 -36.64
C THR A 13 14.58 19.14 -36.23
N PHE A 14 14.04 17.96 -35.90
CA PHE A 14 12.77 17.86 -35.19
C PHE A 14 12.97 18.56 -33.85
N HIS A 15 12.58 19.83 -33.80
CA HIS A 15 12.37 20.53 -32.53
C HIS A 15 11.37 19.70 -31.74
N HIS A 16 11.88 18.89 -30.81
CA HIS A 16 11.07 18.23 -29.80
C HIS A 16 10.31 19.34 -29.08
N GLU A 17 9.01 19.46 -29.32
CA GLU A 17 8.17 20.30 -28.47
C GLU A 17 8.39 19.86 -27.01
N PRO A 18 8.57 20.80 -26.08
CA PRO A 18 8.73 20.45 -24.68
C PRO A 18 7.46 19.71 -24.24
N ALA A 19 7.62 18.42 -23.95
CA ALA A 19 6.54 17.52 -23.54
C ALA A 19 5.65 18.21 -22.48
N ALA A 20 4.44 18.60 -22.90
CA ALA A 20 3.50 19.40 -22.13
C ALA A 20 3.18 18.80 -20.74
N ASP A 21 3.42 17.50 -20.57
CA ASP A 21 3.15 16.74 -19.36
C ASP A 21 4.19 16.92 -18.23
N THR A 22 5.40 17.38 -18.54
CA THR A 22 6.47 17.51 -17.53
C THR A 22 6.05 18.42 -16.37
N ARG A 23 5.28 19.49 -16.66
CA ARG A 23 4.78 20.43 -15.65
C ARG A 23 3.74 19.78 -14.72
N ARG A 24 2.92 18.87 -15.24
CA ARG A 24 1.90 18.15 -14.46
C ARG A 24 2.56 17.13 -13.53
N ILE A 25 3.57 16.43 -14.03
CA ILE A 25 4.39 15.49 -13.24
C ILE A 25 5.05 16.22 -12.08
N TRP A 26 5.71 17.35 -12.34
CA TRP A 26 6.38 18.13 -11.29
C TRP A 26 5.40 18.64 -10.21
N ARG A 27 4.22 19.12 -10.60
CA ARG A 27 3.20 19.54 -9.63
C ARG A 27 2.74 18.37 -8.74
N THR A 28 2.53 17.22 -9.35
CA THR A 28 2.07 16.00 -8.67
C THR A 28 3.13 15.49 -7.72
N PHE A 29 4.40 15.47 -8.16
CA PHE A 29 5.55 15.13 -7.36
C PHE A 29 5.62 15.98 -6.09
N TRP A 30 5.56 17.32 -6.21
CA TRP A 30 5.61 18.21 -5.05
C TRP A 30 4.43 18.01 -4.09
N LEU A 31 3.21 17.80 -4.61
CA LEU A 31 2.05 17.53 -3.77
C LEU A 31 2.19 16.21 -3.00
N LEU A 32 2.60 15.14 -3.70
CA LEU A 32 2.83 13.83 -3.09
C LEU A 32 3.99 13.83 -2.10
N LEU A 33 5.04 14.60 -2.40
CA LEU A 33 6.17 14.80 -1.50
C LEU A 33 5.70 15.48 -0.21
N GLY A 34 4.91 16.56 -0.32
CA GLY A 34 4.34 17.24 0.84
C GLY A 34 3.50 16.33 1.72
N ILE A 35 2.57 15.57 1.11
CA ILE A 35 1.75 14.58 1.83
C ILE A 35 2.63 13.52 2.51
N THR A 36 3.66 13.02 1.81
CA THR A 36 4.55 11.99 2.36
C THR A 36 5.39 12.51 3.52
N VAL A 37 5.89 13.75 3.45
CA VAL A 37 6.62 14.39 4.56
C VAL A 37 5.72 14.55 5.78
N ILE A 38 4.47 14.99 5.59
CA ILE A 38 3.49 15.13 6.69
C ILE A 38 3.19 13.76 7.31
N GLU A 39 3.00 12.73 6.49
CA GLU A 39 2.76 11.36 6.93
C GLU A 39 3.93 10.81 7.78
N LEU A 40 5.17 10.99 7.32
CA LEU A 40 6.37 10.63 8.09
C LEU A 40 6.51 11.45 9.38
N ALA A 41 6.22 12.74 9.33
CA ALA A 41 6.28 13.61 10.51
C ALA A 41 5.26 13.18 11.57
N MET A 42 4.03 12.82 11.17
CA MET A 42 3.03 12.24 12.07
C MET A 42 3.50 10.91 12.65
N GLY A 43 4.07 10.02 11.83
CA GLY A 43 4.63 8.75 12.29
C GLY A 43 5.78 8.95 13.30
N LEU A 44 6.68 9.90 13.04
CA LEU A 44 7.80 10.23 13.92
C LEU A 44 7.32 10.91 15.22
N SER A 45 6.32 11.79 15.14
CA SER A 45 5.72 12.43 16.33
C SER A 45 5.11 11.39 17.29
N MET A 46 4.54 10.30 16.75
CA MET A 46 4.04 9.18 17.55
C MET A 46 5.13 8.43 18.31
N TYR A 47 6.38 8.48 17.83
CA TYR A 47 7.53 7.86 18.50
C TYR A 47 8.15 8.79 19.55
N LEU A 48 8.20 10.09 19.25
CA LEU A 48 8.82 11.09 20.11
C LEU A 48 7.94 11.53 21.30
N PHE A 49 6.61 11.53 21.12
CA PHE A 49 5.67 11.97 22.13
C PHE A 49 4.88 10.80 22.72
N THR A 50 4.71 10.80 24.05
CA THR A 50 3.86 9.81 24.74
C THR A 50 2.41 10.24 24.61
N MET A 51 1.66 9.60 23.71
CA MET A 51 0.22 9.85 23.53
C MET A 51 -0.61 8.69 24.09
N PRO A 52 -1.89 8.92 24.43
CA PRO A 52 -2.76 7.85 24.91
C PRO A 52 -3.07 6.83 23.80
N SER A 53 -3.31 5.57 24.18
CA SER A 53 -3.42 4.43 23.23
C SER A 53 -4.45 4.61 22.11
N TRP A 54 -5.58 5.26 22.38
CA TRP A 54 -6.62 5.53 21.38
C TRP A 54 -6.14 6.51 20.30
N MET A 55 -5.33 7.50 20.68
CA MET A 55 -4.72 8.46 19.76
C MET A 55 -3.71 7.77 18.84
N HIS A 56 -2.95 6.80 19.35
CA HIS A 56 -2.01 5.99 18.55
C HIS A 56 -2.74 5.18 17.47
N LEU A 57 -3.90 4.58 17.81
CA LEU A 57 -4.70 3.83 16.85
C LEU A 57 -5.31 4.74 15.78
N PHE A 58 -5.79 5.92 16.19
CA PHE A 58 -6.32 6.92 15.27
C PHE A 58 -5.25 7.42 14.29
N LEU A 59 -4.08 7.86 14.77
CA LEU A 59 -2.99 8.32 13.90
C LEU A 59 -2.50 7.23 12.96
N LYS A 60 -2.37 5.99 13.42
CA LYS A 60 -2.05 4.84 12.55
C LYS A 60 -3.09 4.67 11.44
N GLY A 61 -4.37 4.79 11.75
CA GLY A 61 -5.44 4.75 10.76
C GLY A 61 -5.32 5.88 9.73
N VAL A 62 -5.10 7.12 10.19
CA VAL A 62 -4.90 8.29 9.31
C VAL A 62 -3.70 8.10 8.40
N ILE A 63 -2.57 7.65 8.94
CA ILE A 63 -1.35 7.38 8.17
C ILE A 63 -1.65 6.37 7.06
N VAL A 64 -2.28 5.23 7.38
CA VAL A 64 -2.63 4.21 6.38
C VAL A 64 -3.56 4.75 5.30
N ILE A 65 -4.58 5.54 5.68
CA ILE A 65 -5.51 6.15 4.71
C ILE A 65 -4.77 7.13 3.80
N LEU A 66 -3.87 7.96 4.33
CA LEU A 66 -3.06 8.87 3.54
C LEU A 66 -2.11 8.13 2.59
N SER A 67 -1.48 7.04 3.04
CA SER A 67 -0.63 6.20 2.19
C SER A 67 -1.43 5.60 1.02
N LEU A 68 -2.64 5.11 1.30
CA LEU A 68 -3.53 4.57 0.26
C LEU A 68 -4.00 5.67 -0.70
N ALA A 69 -4.44 6.80 -0.17
CA ALA A 69 -4.88 7.95 -0.97
C ALA A 69 -3.77 8.42 -1.91
N LYS A 70 -2.52 8.49 -1.45
CA LYS A 70 -1.38 8.86 -2.29
C LYS A 70 -1.15 7.83 -3.41
N ALA A 71 -1.28 6.54 -3.11
CA ALA A 71 -1.10 5.48 -4.11
C ALA A 71 -2.17 5.58 -5.20
N PHE A 72 -3.45 5.77 -4.82
CA PHE A 72 -4.53 6.01 -5.78
C PHE A 72 -4.35 7.30 -6.57
N TYR A 73 -3.87 8.37 -5.94
CA TYR A 73 -3.61 9.65 -6.60
C TYR A 73 -2.50 9.56 -7.66
N ILE A 74 -1.40 8.86 -7.34
CA ILE A 74 -0.33 8.51 -8.28
C ILE A 74 -0.93 7.79 -9.48
N VAL A 75 -1.62 6.67 -9.23
CA VAL A 75 -2.24 5.85 -10.27
C VAL A 75 -3.18 6.69 -11.15
N GLY A 76 -4.09 7.47 -10.55
CA GLY A 76 -5.04 8.28 -11.30
C GLY A 76 -4.39 9.34 -12.19
N ILE A 77 -3.39 10.08 -11.68
CA ILE A 77 -2.75 11.15 -12.45
C ILE A 77 -1.72 10.64 -13.46
N PHE A 78 -0.96 9.60 -13.12
CA PHE A 78 -0.03 8.99 -14.08
C PHE A 78 -0.75 8.17 -15.16
N MET A 79 -2.02 7.83 -14.95
CA MET A 79 -2.88 7.20 -15.97
C MET A 79 -3.68 8.18 -16.81
N HIS A 80 -4.07 9.32 -16.26
CA HIS A 80 -4.94 10.30 -16.92
C HIS A 80 -4.15 11.33 -17.75
N LEU A 81 -3.09 10.87 -18.42
CA LEU A 81 -2.14 11.67 -19.20
C LEU A 81 -2.35 11.60 -20.72
N GLY A 82 -3.30 10.83 -21.22
CA GLY A 82 -3.54 10.88 -22.65
C GLY A 82 -4.69 9.98 -23.05
N ASP A 83 -5.65 10.55 -23.77
CA ASP A 83 -6.67 9.77 -24.49
C ASP A 83 -6.05 8.78 -25.51
N GLU A 84 -4.74 8.89 -25.78
CA GLU A 84 -3.92 7.98 -26.59
C GLU A 84 -3.47 6.69 -25.85
N ILE A 85 -3.64 6.63 -24.51
CA ILE A 85 -2.92 5.71 -23.62
C ILE A 85 -3.82 4.60 -23.04
N ARG A 86 -5.02 4.39 -23.60
CA ARG A 86 -5.99 3.37 -23.11
C ARG A 86 -5.38 1.96 -22.99
N ASN A 87 -4.44 1.61 -23.87
CA ASN A 87 -3.68 0.36 -23.79
C ASN A 87 -2.72 0.28 -22.60
N MET A 88 -2.12 1.40 -22.16
CA MET A 88 -1.22 1.42 -21.00
C MET A 88 -2.01 1.47 -19.68
N ILE A 89 -3.22 2.04 -19.67
CA ILE A 89 -4.11 1.90 -18.50
C ILE A 89 -4.35 0.43 -18.21
N MET A 90 -4.61 -0.40 -19.23
CA MET A 90 -4.80 -1.84 -19.06
C MET A 90 -3.56 -2.52 -18.48
N THR A 91 -2.34 -2.13 -18.87
CA THR A 91 -1.12 -2.76 -18.36
C THR A 91 -0.80 -2.40 -16.91
N ILE A 92 -1.35 -1.33 -16.35
CA ILE A 92 -1.16 -0.99 -14.93
C ILE A 92 -2.39 -1.38 -14.09
N VAL A 93 -3.61 -1.29 -14.63
CA VAL A 93 -4.83 -1.72 -13.95
C VAL A 93 -4.81 -3.23 -13.73
N VAL A 94 -4.40 -4.04 -14.72
CA VAL A 94 -4.31 -5.50 -14.58
C VAL A 94 -3.43 -5.93 -13.41
N PRO A 95 -2.16 -5.48 -13.27
CA PRO A 95 -1.34 -5.85 -12.11
C PRO A 95 -1.87 -5.27 -10.79
N LEU A 96 -2.50 -4.09 -10.77
CA LEU A 96 -3.16 -3.57 -9.56
C LEU A 96 -4.33 -4.46 -9.12
N LEU A 97 -5.17 -4.89 -10.07
CA LEU A 97 -6.34 -5.72 -9.81
C LEU A 97 -5.91 -7.13 -9.38
N LEU A 98 -4.88 -7.69 -10.02
CA LEU A 98 -4.25 -8.93 -9.57
C LEU A 98 -3.63 -8.80 -8.17
N PHE A 99 -3.02 -7.67 -7.83
CA PHE A 99 -2.45 -7.45 -6.49
C PHE A 99 -3.53 -7.43 -5.41
N VAL A 100 -4.62 -6.69 -5.62
CA VAL A 100 -5.76 -6.65 -4.67
C VAL A 100 -6.45 -8.01 -4.57
N TRP A 101 -6.70 -8.66 -5.70
CA TRP A 101 -7.28 -10.00 -5.74
C TRP A 101 -6.39 -11.03 -5.04
N PHE A 102 -5.07 -10.98 -5.26
CA PHE A 102 -4.08 -11.83 -4.62
C PHE A 102 -4.08 -11.63 -3.11
N ILE A 103 -4.06 -10.39 -2.62
CA ILE A 103 -4.17 -10.13 -1.17
C ILE A 103 -5.48 -10.70 -0.61
N GLY A 104 -6.60 -10.53 -1.32
CA GLY A 104 -7.89 -11.11 -0.92
C GLY A 104 -7.86 -12.64 -0.84
N ALA A 105 -7.31 -13.31 -1.86
CA ALA A 105 -7.16 -14.76 -1.91
C ALA A 105 -6.25 -15.26 -0.78
N PHE A 106 -5.11 -14.60 -0.55
CA PHE A 106 -4.19 -14.90 0.55
C PHE A 106 -4.79 -14.63 1.92
N LEU A 107 -5.68 -13.65 2.07
CA LEU A 107 -6.35 -13.38 3.34
C LEU A 107 -7.42 -14.44 3.63
N TRP A 108 -8.16 -14.88 2.60
CA TRP A 108 -9.12 -15.97 2.70
C TRP A 108 -8.44 -17.30 3.05
N ASP A 109 -7.41 -17.68 2.31
CA ASP A 109 -6.64 -18.90 2.54
C ASP A 109 -5.77 -18.79 3.82
N GLY A 110 -5.29 -17.58 4.13
CA GLY A 110 -4.60 -17.26 5.38
C GLY A 110 -5.48 -17.44 6.61
N ASN A 111 -6.78 -17.11 6.51
CA ASN A 111 -7.74 -17.38 7.57
C ASN A 111 -7.96 -18.89 7.75
N ALA A 112 -7.99 -19.66 6.65
CA ALA A 112 -7.99 -21.12 6.70
C ALA A 112 -6.69 -21.66 7.33
N PHE A 113 -5.53 -21.09 7.03
CA PHE A 113 -4.24 -21.41 7.65
C PHE A 113 -4.23 -21.12 9.16
N ARG A 114 -4.77 -19.98 9.61
CA ARG A 114 -4.89 -19.65 11.03
C ARG A 114 -5.86 -20.59 11.76
N SER A 115 -6.99 -20.94 11.14
CA SER A 115 -7.95 -21.91 11.68
C SER A 115 -7.34 -23.30 11.84
N ARG A 116 -6.57 -23.78 10.85
CA ARG A 116 -5.91 -25.09 10.93
C ARG A 116 -4.82 -25.10 12.01
N ARG A 117 -4.02 -24.04 12.16
CA ARG A 117 -3.04 -23.98 13.27
C ARG A 117 -3.70 -24.01 14.65
N ASN A 118 -4.82 -23.33 14.84
CA ASN A 118 -5.59 -23.40 16.10
C ASN A 118 -6.18 -24.80 16.36
N THR A 119 -6.41 -25.58 15.30
CA THR A 119 -6.98 -26.93 15.38
C THR A 119 -5.93 -28.00 15.70
N TYR A 120 -4.68 -27.84 15.23
CA TYR A 120 -3.59 -28.82 15.34
C TYR A 120 -2.58 -28.56 16.47
N ASP A 121 -2.65 -27.44 17.19
CA ASP A 121 -1.79 -27.18 18.35
C ASP A 121 -2.31 -27.93 19.60
N GLN A 122 -1.87 -29.19 19.78
CA GLN A 122 -2.26 -30.03 20.93
C GLN A 122 -1.88 -29.40 22.28
N TYR A 123 -0.78 -28.64 22.33
CA TYR A 123 -0.32 -27.94 23.54
C TYR A 123 -1.28 -26.82 24.00
N TYR A 124 -2.03 -26.20 23.09
CA TYR A 124 -2.99 -25.14 23.41
C TYR A 124 -4.30 -25.71 23.99
N LYS A 125 -4.71 -26.88 23.51
CA LYS A 125 -5.90 -27.61 24.00
C LYS A 125 -5.67 -28.19 25.41
N GLU A 126 -4.47 -28.69 25.69
CA GLU A 126 -4.12 -29.22 27.02
C GLU A 126 -4.15 -28.11 28.08
N ARG A 127 -3.50 -26.96 27.84
CA ARG A 127 -3.46 -25.83 28.79
C ARG A 127 -4.83 -25.22 29.13
N THR A 128 -5.78 -25.26 28.20
CA THR A 128 -7.13 -24.69 28.40
C THR A 128 -8.11 -25.67 29.05
N MET A 129 -7.87 -26.98 28.93
CA MET A 129 -8.67 -28.01 29.59
C MET A 129 -8.09 -28.47 30.94
N GLU A 130 -6.80 -28.24 31.21
CA GLU A 130 -6.10 -28.76 32.41
C GLU A 130 -6.25 -27.88 33.67
N LYS A 131 -6.84 -26.69 33.59
CA LYS A 131 -7.02 -25.86 34.80
C LYS A 131 -8.41 -26.08 35.42
N PRO A 132 -8.57 -26.93 36.47
CA PRO A 132 -9.79 -26.89 37.26
C PRO A 132 -9.88 -25.53 37.96
N ALA A 133 -11.11 -25.00 38.08
CA ALA A 133 -11.39 -23.72 38.70
C ALA A 133 -10.85 -23.67 40.14
N PRO A 134 -10.13 -22.61 40.55
CA PRO A 134 -9.72 -22.46 41.94
C PRO A 134 -10.91 -21.95 42.75
N GLY A 135 -11.78 -22.85 43.22
CA GLY A 135 -12.92 -22.40 44.01
C GLY A 135 -13.96 -23.46 44.33
N GLU A 136 -13.61 -24.51 45.04
CA GLU A 136 -14.61 -25.22 45.84
C GLU A 136 -13.98 -25.65 47.16
N LYS A 137 -14.21 -24.84 48.21
CA LYS A 137 -13.81 -25.17 49.57
C LYS A 137 -14.72 -26.29 50.06
N GLN A 138 -14.25 -27.53 50.01
CA GLN A 138 -14.91 -28.66 50.67
C GLN A 138 -14.78 -28.50 52.19
N HIS A 139 -15.91 -28.22 52.83
CA HIS A 139 -16.10 -28.31 54.28
C HIS A 139 -15.91 -29.78 54.71
N HIS A 140 -14.93 -30.03 55.58
CA HIS A 140 -14.80 -31.30 56.29
C HIS A 140 -15.48 -31.15 57.66
N PRO A 141 -16.45 -32.01 58.05
CA PRO A 141 -16.93 -32.06 59.42
C PRO A 141 -15.81 -32.63 60.31
N LEU A 142 -15.70 -32.10 61.52
CA LEU A 142 -14.77 -32.60 62.54
C LEU A 142 -15.45 -33.74 63.29
N ASP A 143 -14.83 -34.92 63.24
CA ASP A 143 -15.01 -36.03 64.19
C ASP A 143 -13.64 -36.60 64.59
#